data_AF-A0A2K0UGZ9-F1
#
_entry.id   AF-A0A2K0UGZ9-F1
#
_cell.length_a   1.000
_cell.length_b   1.000
_cell.length_c   1.000
_cell.angle_alpha   90.00
_cell.angle_beta   90.00
_cell.angle_gamma   90.00
#
_symmetry.space_group_name_H-M   'P 1'
#
loop_
_entity.id
_entity.type
_entity.pdbx_description
1 polymer ?
#
loop_
_entity_poly.entity_id
_entity_poly.type
_entity_poly.pdbx_seq_one_letter_code
_entity_poly.pdbx_strand_id
1 'polypeptide(L)'
;MLVMLCVIALLSNVLAVGLGALFNEDQTTVIYTATFTPNVGAQLDNETIFNFATYLASRLKTSNLYQDEMYIAMANISAGMPLPTWTTSEYFFQPYTVDSGGQSNSSSTYNVSTRGFALTANCTAIPPSKIALSFPPDLGKTCSNDSSYIIDVAKMEMRTNAITRPSGPSSIEYTSSLNPGSNFESCSRAMTFGWGRTPQGLNMNATVEASFAFCRPFFQTAMFNVHHDAKGNVLAHERTSDVSMHLDGDDDNLQTNRLISQMNGLLTGAVRSWHNDTLTRDWINYLLFISIDSRDFLDPSQPPPDPNDLIPTLEKLYRQLFAILLSLNQQLFVPGDKEASVTGQKLTEETRIFMDQNAFIITVAVLSLNIIAVIIFYSRGIMFNLPRVPTTIGSVLAFVSASHILEDQGLSSRGTDGKSKEKKTYSFGRYIGVDQKVHLGIDVDPHVALIDPASLKEKKSLIRRVVTGDLRRRNQGTFEPVRSGTWL
;
A
#
# COMPACT_ATOMS: atom_id res chain seq x y z
N MET A 1 35.83 -32.75 -33.33
CA MET A 1 35.74 -33.24 -31.93
C MET A 1 36.38 -32.26 -30.96
N LEU A 2 37.65 -31.88 -31.16
CA LEU A 2 38.32 -30.84 -30.37
C LEU A 2 37.52 -29.52 -30.30
N VAL A 3 37.02 -29.05 -31.46
CA VAL A 3 36.18 -27.85 -31.55
C VAL A 3 34.93 -27.95 -30.66
N MET A 4 34.27 -29.11 -30.61
CA MET A 4 33.09 -29.33 -29.74
C MET A 4 33.47 -29.26 -28.26
N LEU A 5 34.62 -29.83 -27.85
CA LEU A 5 35.10 -29.74 -26.47
C LEU A 5 35.44 -28.30 -26.07
N CYS A 6 36.08 -27.54 -26.96
CA CYS A 6 36.39 -26.13 -26.73
C CYS A 6 35.11 -25.29 -26.59
N VAL A 7 34.08 -25.54 -27.41
CA VAL A 7 32.79 -24.85 -27.32
C VAL A 7 32.09 -25.16 -26.00
N ILE A 8 32.03 -26.42 -25.58
CA ILE A 8 31.43 -26.82 -24.29
C ILE A 8 32.15 -26.14 -23.11
N ALA A 9 33.49 -26.13 -23.14
CA ALA A 9 34.27 -25.48 -22.09
C ALA A 9 33.96 -23.97 -21.98
N LEU A 10 33.77 -23.29 -23.11
CA LEU A 10 33.41 -21.88 -23.15
C LEU A 10 31.96 -21.65 -22.67
N LEU A 11 31.03 -22.51 -23.10
CA LEU A 11 29.63 -22.47 -22.69
C LEU A 11 29.45 -22.72 -21.19
N SER A 12 30.30 -23.52 -20.54
CA SER A 12 30.27 -23.72 -19.08
C SER A 12 30.46 -22.42 -18.29
N ASN A 13 31.27 -21.48 -18.78
CA ASN A 13 31.42 -20.18 -18.14
C ASN A 13 30.14 -19.33 -18.28
N VAL A 14 29.50 -19.39 -19.45
CA VAL A 14 28.20 -18.72 -19.69
C VAL A 14 27.12 -19.32 -18.79
N LEU A 15 27.14 -20.65 -18.61
CA LEU A 15 26.21 -21.34 -17.71
C LEU A 15 26.36 -20.89 -16.25
N ALA A 16 27.59 -20.72 -15.78
CA ALA A 16 27.85 -20.25 -14.41
C ALA A 16 27.27 -18.84 -14.16
N VAL A 17 27.46 -17.93 -15.13
CA VAL A 17 26.88 -16.57 -15.06
C VAL A 17 25.36 -16.62 -15.17
N GLY A 18 24.82 -17.42 -16.09
CA GLY A 18 23.37 -17.58 -16.28
C GLY A 18 22.66 -18.14 -15.04
N LEU A 19 23.28 -19.10 -14.36
CA LEU A 19 22.76 -19.64 -13.09
C LEU A 19 22.80 -18.62 -11.95
N GLY A 20 23.84 -17.79 -11.88
CA GLY A 20 23.93 -16.72 -10.88
C GLY A 20 22.91 -15.60 -11.10
N ALA A 21 22.53 -15.33 -12.36
CA ALA A 21 21.52 -14.34 -12.73
C ALA A 21 20.10 -14.91 -12.84
N LEU A 22 19.92 -16.21 -12.55
CA LEU A 22 18.63 -16.89 -12.75
C LEU A 22 17.56 -16.38 -11.78
N PHE A 23 17.97 -16.03 -10.58
CA PHE A 23 17.09 -15.62 -9.49
C PHE A 23 17.44 -14.20 -9.07
N ASN A 24 16.46 -13.30 -9.16
CA ASN A 24 16.57 -11.93 -8.68
C ASN A 24 15.59 -11.73 -7.54
N GLU A 25 16.05 -11.09 -6.47
CA GLU A 25 15.20 -10.63 -5.39
C GLU A 25 14.64 -9.25 -5.77
N ASP A 26 13.32 -9.12 -5.75
CA ASP A 26 12.64 -7.84 -5.99
C ASP A 26 11.51 -7.64 -4.97
N GLN A 27 11.20 -6.38 -4.66
CA GLN A 27 10.09 -6.03 -3.79
C GLN A 27 8.81 -5.95 -4.61
N THR A 28 7.83 -6.74 -4.23
CA THR A 28 6.50 -6.71 -4.85
C THR A 28 5.43 -6.55 -3.79
N THR A 29 4.35 -5.85 -4.16
CA THR A 29 3.12 -5.88 -3.37
C THR A 29 2.43 -7.22 -3.57
N VAL A 30 2.11 -7.89 -2.47
CA VAL A 30 1.39 -9.16 -2.44
C VAL A 30 0.03 -8.94 -1.81
N ILE A 31 -0.99 -9.50 -2.45
CA ILE A 31 -2.38 -9.44 -1.99
C ILE A 31 -2.71 -10.75 -1.28
N TYR A 32 -3.10 -10.64 -0.01
CA TYR A 32 -3.64 -11.73 0.80
C TYR A 32 -5.11 -11.46 1.11
N THR A 33 -5.89 -12.52 1.22
CA THR A 33 -7.25 -12.42 1.75
C THR A 33 -7.16 -12.14 3.26
N ALA A 34 -7.94 -11.17 3.74
CA ALA A 34 -8.06 -10.85 5.15
C ALA A 34 -9.52 -10.79 5.57
N THR A 35 -9.77 -11.14 6.83
CA THR A 35 -11.10 -11.13 7.43
C THR A 35 -11.25 -9.89 8.30
N PHE A 36 -12.34 -9.18 8.11
CA PHE A 36 -12.66 -7.92 8.78
C PHE A 36 -13.90 -8.09 9.65
N THR A 37 -13.84 -7.67 10.90
CA THR A 37 -14.98 -7.66 11.82
C THR A 37 -15.43 -6.21 12.04
N PRO A 38 -16.72 -5.88 11.89
CA PRO A 38 -17.20 -4.52 12.05
C PRO A 38 -17.10 -4.09 13.52
N ASN A 39 -16.57 -2.89 13.77
CA ASN A 39 -16.49 -2.35 15.13
C ASN A 39 -17.85 -1.78 15.58
N VAL A 40 -18.58 -1.22 14.62
CA VAL A 40 -19.94 -0.68 14.78
C VAL A 40 -20.84 -1.23 13.69
N GLY A 41 -22.14 -1.27 13.94
CA GLY A 41 -23.17 -1.63 12.98
C GLY A 41 -23.43 -0.52 11.98
N ALA A 42 -24.19 -0.86 10.92
CA ALA A 42 -24.61 0.11 9.91
C ALA A 42 -25.80 0.97 10.37
N GLN A 43 -26.45 0.62 11.47
CA GLN A 43 -27.63 1.30 12.01
C GLN A 43 -27.24 2.23 13.15
N LEU A 44 -28.03 3.30 13.30
CA LEU A 44 -27.88 4.19 14.43
C LEU A 44 -28.65 3.68 15.65
N ASP A 45 -28.10 3.93 16.83
CA ASP A 45 -28.75 3.61 18.08
C ASP A 45 -29.68 4.76 18.52
N ASN A 46 -30.98 4.47 18.59
CA ASN A 46 -32.01 5.48 18.85
C ASN A 46 -31.86 6.13 20.23
N GLU A 47 -31.53 5.35 21.26
CA GLU A 47 -31.36 5.86 22.62
C GLU A 47 -30.15 6.79 22.72
N THR A 48 -29.03 6.40 22.08
CA THR A 48 -27.81 7.19 22.09
C THR A 48 -27.96 8.49 21.31
N ILE A 49 -28.64 8.50 20.15
CA ILE A 49 -28.93 9.75 19.43
C ILE A 49 -29.86 10.66 20.25
N PHE A 50 -30.90 10.08 20.87
CA PHE A 50 -31.86 10.86 21.66
C PHE A 50 -31.16 11.61 22.79
N ASN A 51 -30.24 10.94 23.48
CA ASN A 51 -29.51 11.50 24.62
C ASN A 51 -28.17 12.15 24.23
N PHE A 52 -27.87 12.36 22.94
CA PHE A 52 -26.51 12.68 22.50
C PHE A 52 -25.97 14.00 23.09
N ALA A 53 -26.74 15.08 23.03
CA ALA A 53 -26.33 16.36 23.64
C ALA A 53 -26.09 16.23 25.15
N THR A 54 -26.95 15.52 25.87
CA THR A 54 -26.78 15.27 27.31
C THR A 54 -25.56 14.40 27.60
N TYR A 55 -25.31 13.38 26.77
CA TYR A 55 -24.13 12.54 26.85
C TYR A 55 -22.85 13.37 26.72
N LEU A 56 -22.77 14.24 25.70
CA LEU A 56 -21.62 15.12 25.50
C LEU A 56 -21.45 16.08 26.68
N ALA A 57 -22.53 16.74 27.10
CA ALA A 57 -22.52 17.69 28.22
C ALA A 57 -22.00 17.05 29.52
N SER A 58 -22.38 15.79 29.80
CA SER A 58 -21.95 15.06 30.99
C SER A 58 -20.45 14.72 31.02
N ARG A 59 -19.77 14.75 29.88
CA ARG A 59 -18.36 14.37 29.72
C ARG A 59 -17.41 15.55 29.56
N LEU A 60 -17.95 16.77 29.54
CA LEU A 60 -17.14 17.98 29.55
C LEU A 60 -16.30 18.04 30.83
N LYS A 61 -15.01 18.34 30.68
CA LYS A 61 -14.06 18.43 31.81
C LYS A 61 -13.66 19.86 32.14
N THR A 62 -13.47 20.68 31.13
CA THR A 62 -12.86 22.02 31.26
C THR A 62 -13.70 23.14 30.65
N SER A 63 -14.56 22.84 29.66
CA SER A 63 -15.44 23.80 29.00
C SER A 63 -16.91 23.52 29.33
N ASN A 64 -17.78 24.48 29.02
CA ASN A 64 -19.24 24.31 29.07
C ASN A 64 -19.84 23.87 27.72
N LEU A 65 -19.01 23.68 26.69
CA LEU A 65 -19.42 23.35 25.32
C LEU A 65 -18.52 22.27 24.73
N TYR A 66 -19.12 21.28 24.06
CA TYR A 66 -18.40 20.28 23.28
C TYR A 66 -18.01 20.88 21.93
N GLN A 67 -16.72 20.81 21.56
CA GLN A 67 -16.18 21.50 20.38
C GLN A 67 -15.06 20.73 19.66
N ASP A 68 -14.89 19.45 19.96
CA ASP A 68 -13.73 18.67 19.53
C ASP A 68 -13.64 18.57 18.00
N GLU A 69 -14.78 18.44 17.33
CA GLU A 69 -14.87 18.41 15.87
C GLU A 69 -14.36 19.70 15.23
N MET A 70 -14.60 20.86 15.86
CA MET A 70 -14.12 22.14 15.33
C MET A 70 -12.61 22.29 15.50
N TYR A 71 -12.05 21.84 16.63
CA TYR A 71 -10.59 21.86 16.85
C TYR A 71 -9.85 20.93 15.90
N ILE A 72 -10.39 19.74 15.63
CA ILE A 72 -9.80 18.81 14.66
C ILE A 72 -9.89 19.37 13.25
N ALA A 73 -11.04 19.93 12.86
CA ALA A 73 -11.19 20.58 11.56
C ALA A 73 -10.22 21.76 11.41
N MET A 74 -10.10 22.61 12.43
CA MET A 74 -9.13 23.70 12.47
C MET A 74 -7.70 23.20 12.27
N ALA A 75 -7.27 22.17 13.00
CA ALA A 75 -5.92 21.63 12.89
C ALA A 75 -5.65 21.02 11.50
N ASN A 76 -6.66 20.36 10.91
CA ASN A 76 -6.58 19.82 9.57
C ASN A 76 -6.43 20.93 8.51
N ILE A 77 -7.25 21.97 8.59
CA ILE A 77 -7.25 23.08 7.62
C ILE A 77 -5.99 23.94 7.76
N SER A 78 -5.62 24.31 8.99
CA SER A 78 -4.52 25.26 9.24
C SER A 78 -3.13 24.63 9.20
N ALA A 79 -2.99 23.37 9.63
CA ALA A 79 -1.68 22.72 9.81
C ALA A 79 -1.53 21.42 8.99
N GLY A 80 -2.53 21.04 8.19
CA GLY A 80 -2.49 19.81 7.40
C GLY A 80 -2.49 18.53 8.26
N MET A 81 -2.96 18.62 9.51
CA MET A 81 -3.02 17.45 10.40
C MET A 81 -3.95 16.38 9.82
N PRO A 82 -3.61 15.09 9.91
CA PRO A 82 -4.47 14.03 9.41
C PRO A 82 -5.82 14.02 10.15
N LEU A 83 -6.89 13.71 9.40
CA LEU A 83 -8.20 13.49 9.99
C LEU A 83 -8.21 12.20 10.83
N PRO A 84 -9.20 12.03 11.73
CA PRO A 84 -9.39 10.81 12.47
C PRO A 84 -9.45 9.56 11.57
N THR A 85 -9.17 8.40 12.14
CA THR A 85 -9.23 7.14 11.41
C THR A 85 -10.63 6.92 10.83
N TRP A 86 -10.71 6.21 9.71
CA TRP A 86 -11.94 5.93 8.97
C TRP A 86 -12.69 7.19 8.50
N THR A 87 -12.00 8.32 8.40
CA THR A 87 -12.62 9.61 8.08
C THR A 87 -11.89 10.31 6.95
N THR A 88 -12.67 10.93 6.07
CA THR A 88 -12.21 11.88 5.05
C THR A 88 -12.93 13.21 5.25
N SER A 89 -12.62 14.22 4.43
CA SER A 89 -13.38 15.49 4.48
C SER A 89 -14.84 15.34 4.07
N GLU A 90 -15.21 14.20 3.45
CA GLU A 90 -16.55 14.00 2.90
C GLU A 90 -17.35 12.91 3.61
N TYR A 91 -16.70 11.83 4.02
CA TYR A 91 -17.34 10.65 4.58
C TYR A 91 -16.65 10.18 5.85
N PHE A 92 -17.47 9.71 6.79
CA PHE A 92 -17.06 8.74 7.80
C PHE A 92 -17.39 7.33 7.29
N PHE A 93 -16.44 6.42 7.32
CA PHE A 93 -16.61 5.03 6.90
C PHE A 93 -16.80 4.14 8.12
N GLN A 94 -17.68 3.15 8.01
CA GLN A 94 -17.89 2.16 9.06
C GLN A 94 -16.55 1.45 9.37
N PRO A 95 -16.03 1.55 10.60
CA PRO A 95 -14.75 0.99 10.97
C PRO A 95 -14.78 -0.53 11.14
N TYR A 96 -13.66 -1.16 10.77
CA TYR A 96 -13.43 -2.60 10.92
C TYR A 96 -12.12 -2.90 11.67
N THR A 97 -12.09 -4.03 12.37
CA THR A 97 -10.88 -4.64 12.90
C THR A 97 -10.44 -5.78 12.00
N VAL A 98 -9.13 -5.85 11.71
CA VAL A 98 -8.56 -6.89 10.85
C VAL A 98 -8.00 -8.03 11.70
N ASP A 99 -8.50 -9.24 11.52
CA ASP A 99 -7.89 -10.43 12.12
C ASP A 99 -6.63 -10.81 11.33
N SER A 100 -5.50 -10.22 11.72
CA SER A 100 -4.26 -10.27 10.92
C SER A 100 -3.42 -11.54 11.14
N GLY A 101 -3.96 -12.58 11.79
CA GLY A 101 -3.32 -13.89 11.92
C GLY A 101 -1.89 -13.88 12.50
N GLY A 102 -1.54 -12.89 13.32
CA GLY A 102 -0.24 -12.81 14.02
C GLY A 102 0.91 -12.11 13.29
N GLN A 103 0.71 -11.61 12.06
CA GLN A 103 1.73 -10.86 11.30
C GLN A 103 1.14 -9.55 10.76
N SER A 104 0.77 -8.64 11.65
CA SER A 104 0.47 -7.26 11.26
C SER A 104 1.79 -6.50 11.10
N ASN A 105 2.29 -6.41 9.86
CA ASN A 105 3.37 -5.49 9.55
C ASN A 105 2.79 -4.08 9.51
N SER A 106 3.44 -3.11 10.16
CA SER A 106 2.98 -1.71 10.19
C SER A 106 2.94 -1.04 8.81
N SER A 107 3.62 -1.61 7.80
CA SER A 107 3.60 -1.17 6.40
C SER A 107 2.46 -1.76 5.58
N SER A 108 1.68 -2.71 6.12
CA SER A 108 0.57 -3.29 5.37
C SER A 108 -0.59 -2.29 5.22
N THR A 109 -1.19 -2.30 4.05
CA THR A 109 -2.42 -1.57 3.73
C THR A 109 -3.54 -2.56 3.43
N TYR A 110 -4.77 -2.09 3.43
CA TYR A 110 -5.95 -2.95 3.42
C TYR A 110 -7.01 -2.36 2.49
N ASN A 111 -7.69 -3.22 1.74
CA ASN A 111 -8.91 -2.87 1.00
C ASN A 111 -10.09 -3.61 1.62
N VAL A 112 -11.15 -2.88 1.92
CA VAL A 112 -12.39 -3.45 2.44
C VAL A 112 -13.59 -2.73 1.85
N SER A 113 -14.65 -3.49 1.55
CA SER A 113 -15.94 -2.93 1.21
C SER A 113 -16.66 -2.52 2.50
N THR A 114 -16.91 -1.23 2.68
CA THR A 114 -17.50 -0.64 3.90
C THR A 114 -18.56 0.40 3.55
N ARG A 115 -19.49 0.65 4.46
CA ARG A 115 -20.51 1.69 4.31
C ARG A 115 -19.92 3.06 4.67
N GLY A 116 -20.12 4.04 3.81
CA GLY A 116 -19.82 5.45 4.06
C GLY A 116 -21.07 6.20 4.52
N PHE A 117 -20.86 7.16 5.40
CA PHE A 117 -21.87 8.06 5.95
C PHE A 117 -21.42 9.50 5.74
N ALA A 118 -22.31 10.32 5.20
CA ALA A 118 -22.08 11.73 4.97
C ALA A 118 -23.35 12.52 5.24
N LEU A 119 -23.15 13.82 5.36
CA LEU A 119 -24.23 14.78 5.44
C LEU A 119 -23.89 15.93 4.49
N THR A 120 -24.82 16.23 3.60
CA THR A 120 -24.69 17.34 2.67
C THR A 120 -25.68 18.43 3.04
N ALA A 121 -25.21 19.67 3.09
CA ALA A 121 -26.06 20.85 3.20
C ALA A 121 -26.37 21.35 1.80
N ASN A 122 -27.66 21.54 1.47
CA ASN A 122 -28.05 22.28 0.28
C ASN A 122 -28.39 23.71 0.69
N CYS A 123 -27.56 24.67 0.30
CA CYS A 123 -27.67 26.05 0.71
C CYS A 123 -28.23 26.96 -0.41
N THR A 124 -29.10 27.89 -0.03
CA THR A 124 -29.63 28.94 -0.92
C THR A 124 -29.20 30.31 -0.42
N ALA A 125 -28.64 31.12 -1.32
CA ALA A 125 -28.24 32.49 -1.03
C ALA A 125 -29.44 33.43 -0.90
N ILE A 126 -29.42 34.26 0.14
CA ILE A 126 -30.33 35.38 0.35
C ILE A 126 -29.49 36.66 0.27
N PRO A 127 -29.66 37.47 -0.79
CA PRO A 127 -28.78 38.60 -1.06
C PRO A 127 -28.88 39.68 0.03
N PRO A 128 -27.86 40.56 0.13
CA PRO A 128 -27.86 41.68 1.06
C PRO A 128 -29.15 42.50 0.96
N SER A 129 -29.82 42.73 2.09
CA SER A 129 -31.02 43.55 2.18
C SER A 129 -31.13 44.26 3.51
N LYS A 130 -31.89 45.36 3.54
CA LYS A 130 -32.16 46.10 4.78
C LYS A 130 -33.10 45.32 5.68
N ILE A 131 -32.70 45.14 6.93
CA ILE A 131 -33.52 44.49 7.95
C ILE A 131 -34.56 45.47 8.50
N ALA A 132 -35.82 45.02 8.61
CA ALA A 132 -36.92 45.78 9.16
C ALA A 132 -36.67 46.22 10.62
N LEU A 133 -37.20 47.38 11.02
CA LEU A 133 -37.05 47.91 12.38
C LEU A 133 -37.82 47.08 13.42
N SER A 134 -38.96 46.54 13.02
CA SER A 134 -39.90 45.80 13.85
C SER A 134 -40.29 44.47 13.20
N PHE A 135 -40.64 43.50 14.04
CA PHE A 135 -41.05 42.15 13.65
C PHE A 135 -42.34 41.77 14.38
N PRO A 136 -43.11 40.80 13.85
CA PRO A 136 -44.28 40.27 14.55
C PRO A 136 -43.91 39.75 15.95
N PRO A 137 -44.73 40.02 16.99
CA PRO A 137 -44.41 39.68 18.38
C PRO A 137 -44.32 38.17 18.65
N ASP A 138 -44.84 37.33 17.75
CA ASP A 138 -44.83 35.87 17.87
C ASP A 138 -43.78 35.19 16.98
N LEU A 139 -43.00 35.97 16.23
CA LEU A 139 -41.91 35.45 15.40
C LEU A 139 -40.84 34.78 16.28
N GLY A 140 -40.42 33.58 15.89
CA GLY A 140 -39.42 32.79 16.63
C GLY A 140 -39.99 31.98 17.81
N LYS A 141 -41.27 32.12 18.15
CA LYS A 141 -41.92 31.32 19.21
C LYS A 141 -42.44 29.97 18.74
N THR A 142 -42.65 29.80 17.44
CA THR A 142 -43.17 28.55 16.85
C THR A 142 -42.13 27.91 15.93
N CYS A 143 -42.18 26.58 15.85
CA CYS A 143 -41.43 25.81 14.87
C CYS A 143 -42.15 25.86 13.52
N SER A 144 -41.48 26.35 12.48
CA SER A 144 -41.99 26.30 11.11
C SER A 144 -40.87 25.83 10.18
N ASN A 145 -41.22 24.99 9.20
CA ASN A 145 -40.30 24.54 8.15
C ASN A 145 -40.26 25.51 6.95
N ASP A 146 -41.06 26.58 6.99
CA ASP A 146 -41.07 27.60 5.95
C ASP A 146 -39.75 28.38 5.98
N SER A 147 -39.04 28.38 4.85
CA SER A 147 -37.76 29.08 4.70
C SER A 147 -37.91 30.58 4.93
N SER A 148 -39.01 31.19 4.51
CA SER A 148 -39.24 32.63 4.70
C SER A 148 -39.35 32.97 6.19
N TYR A 149 -40.10 32.17 6.95
CA TYR A 149 -40.24 32.31 8.39
C TYR A 149 -38.89 32.15 9.10
N ILE A 150 -38.10 31.12 8.77
CA ILE A 150 -36.78 30.89 9.40
C ILE A 150 -35.82 32.06 9.13
N ILE A 151 -35.82 32.58 7.91
CA ILE A 151 -35.02 33.75 7.54
C ILE A 151 -35.46 35.01 8.31
N ASP A 152 -36.76 35.21 8.48
CA ASP A 152 -37.26 36.36 9.24
C ASP A 152 -36.92 36.25 10.73
N VAL A 153 -36.90 35.04 11.31
CA VAL A 153 -36.36 34.81 12.66
C VAL A 153 -34.89 35.20 12.72
N ALA A 154 -34.07 34.77 11.77
CA ALA A 154 -32.64 35.11 11.73
C ALA A 154 -32.41 36.63 11.64
N LYS A 155 -33.18 37.32 10.79
CA LYS A 155 -33.16 38.79 10.70
C LYS A 155 -33.52 39.46 12.02
N MET A 156 -34.58 38.96 12.67
CA MET A 156 -35.03 39.47 13.97
C MET A 156 -33.93 39.30 15.03
N GLU A 157 -33.40 38.09 15.20
CA GLU A 157 -32.39 37.78 16.22
C GLU A 157 -31.09 38.56 16.00
N MET A 158 -30.63 38.70 14.75
CA MET A 158 -29.46 39.50 14.41
C MET A 158 -29.67 40.97 14.80
N ARG A 159 -30.84 41.53 14.47
CA ARG A 159 -31.15 42.93 14.75
C ARG A 159 -31.27 43.22 16.23
N THR A 160 -32.04 42.42 16.96
CA THR A 160 -32.37 42.64 18.37
C THR A 160 -31.22 42.31 19.31
N ASN A 161 -30.15 41.69 18.79
CA ASN A 161 -28.96 41.41 19.58
C ASN A 161 -28.34 42.69 20.16
N ALA A 162 -28.30 42.74 21.50
CA ALA A 162 -27.75 43.87 22.26
C ALA A 162 -26.35 43.60 22.82
N ILE A 163 -25.78 42.43 22.57
CA ILE A 163 -24.46 42.04 23.10
C ILE A 163 -23.39 42.82 22.34
N THR A 164 -22.56 43.54 23.11
CA THR A 164 -21.36 44.27 22.65
C THR A 164 -21.58 45.16 21.43
N ARG A 165 -22.41 46.21 21.51
CA ARG A 165 -22.58 47.15 20.37
C ARG A 165 -21.57 48.31 20.43
N PRO A 166 -20.45 48.29 19.67
CA PRO A 166 -19.47 49.37 19.72
C PRO A 166 -19.97 50.64 19.03
N SER A 167 -19.27 51.76 19.24
CA SER A 167 -19.51 52.99 18.49
C SER A 167 -18.96 52.88 17.06
N GLY A 168 -19.64 53.51 16.10
CA GLY A 168 -19.23 53.54 14.70
C GLY A 168 -19.67 52.31 13.90
N PRO A 169 -19.02 52.04 12.75
CA PRO A 169 -19.30 50.87 11.92
C PRO A 169 -19.15 49.57 12.70
N SER A 170 -20.07 48.63 12.50
CA SER A 170 -20.07 47.35 13.20
C SER A 170 -20.56 46.21 12.31
N SER A 171 -19.99 45.03 12.51
CA SER A 171 -20.41 43.78 11.90
C SER A 171 -20.94 42.81 12.96
N ILE A 172 -21.69 41.82 12.49
CA ILE A 172 -22.17 40.69 13.29
C ILE A 172 -22.26 39.46 12.39
N GLU A 173 -21.80 38.33 12.90
CA GLU A 173 -22.00 37.02 12.30
C GLU A 173 -23.12 36.27 13.02
N TYR A 174 -23.84 35.46 12.26
CA TYR A 174 -24.97 34.69 12.73
C TYR A 174 -24.84 33.26 12.23
N THR A 175 -24.85 32.31 13.16
CA THR A 175 -24.92 30.88 12.89
C THR A 175 -25.95 30.30 13.83
N SER A 176 -27.09 29.81 13.32
CA SER A 176 -28.16 29.30 14.17
C SER A 176 -29.07 28.29 13.45
N SER A 177 -29.83 27.55 14.25
CA SER A 177 -30.97 26.71 13.85
C SER A 177 -32.18 27.06 14.72
N LEU A 178 -33.38 26.90 14.19
CA LEU A 178 -34.60 27.20 14.94
C LEU A 178 -34.88 26.06 15.94
N ASN A 179 -34.72 26.32 17.24
CA ASN A 179 -35.02 25.34 18.30
C ASN A 179 -35.88 25.96 19.41
N PRO A 180 -37.21 25.76 19.41
CA PRO A 180 -38.11 26.34 20.41
C PRO A 180 -38.06 25.67 21.80
N GLY A 181 -37.05 24.82 22.08
CA GLY A 181 -36.64 24.54 23.45
C GLY A 181 -37.26 23.33 24.14
N SER A 182 -37.89 22.38 23.43
CA SER A 182 -38.30 21.13 24.08
C SER A 182 -38.44 19.90 23.18
N ASN A 183 -38.47 20.04 21.85
CA ASN A 183 -38.61 18.93 20.91
C ASN A 183 -37.65 19.12 19.73
N PHE A 184 -36.97 18.04 19.32
CA PHE A 184 -36.18 17.97 18.07
C PHE A 184 -37.13 17.94 16.86
N GLU A 185 -37.89 19.03 16.67
CA GLU A 185 -38.85 19.18 15.60
C GLU A 185 -38.16 19.49 14.27
N SER A 186 -38.85 19.21 13.17
CA SER A 186 -38.34 19.34 11.80
C SER A 186 -37.65 20.69 11.48
N CYS A 187 -38.03 21.79 12.13
CA CYS A 187 -37.44 23.11 11.84
C CYS A 187 -35.99 23.26 12.34
N SER A 188 -35.60 22.49 13.35
CA SER A 188 -34.22 22.49 13.89
C SER A 188 -33.20 21.86 12.94
N ARG A 189 -33.68 21.22 11.87
CA ARG A 189 -32.84 20.66 10.81
C ARG A 189 -32.25 21.75 9.92
N ALA A 190 -32.96 22.85 9.70
CA ALA A 190 -32.45 23.91 8.85
C ALA A 190 -31.47 24.80 9.62
N MET A 191 -30.40 25.19 8.95
CA MET A 191 -29.40 26.12 9.46
C MET A 191 -29.48 27.43 8.70
N THR A 192 -29.24 28.53 9.40
CA THR A 192 -29.08 29.84 8.78
C THR A 192 -27.75 30.43 9.21
N PHE A 193 -26.98 30.84 8.21
CA PHE A 193 -25.74 31.58 8.36
C PHE A 193 -25.99 33.00 7.87
N GLY A 194 -25.45 34.02 8.52
CA GLY A 194 -25.72 35.40 8.13
C GLY A 194 -24.64 36.36 8.57
N TRP A 195 -24.57 37.47 7.83
CA TRP A 195 -23.59 38.52 8.02
C TRP A 195 -24.29 39.86 7.98
N GLY A 196 -24.26 40.59 9.10
CA GLY A 196 -24.89 41.89 9.25
C GLY A 196 -23.86 43.02 9.30
N ARG A 197 -24.28 44.21 8.86
CA ARG A 197 -23.52 45.46 8.89
C ARG A 197 -24.41 46.62 9.36
N THR A 198 -23.84 47.51 10.15
CA THR A 198 -24.46 48.79 10.53
C THR A 198 -23.40 49.88 10.58
N PRO A 199 -23.69 51.11 10.10
CA PRO A 199 -22.76 52.24 10.26
C PRO A 199 -22.70 52.77 11.70
N GLN A 200 -23.65 52.40 12.56
CA GLN A 200 -23.77 52.88 13.93
C GLN A 200 -24.18 51.75 14.87
N GLY A 201 -23.21 51.00 15.40
CA GLY A 201 -23.44 49.87 16.31
C GLY A 201 -24.28 50.25 17.53
N LEU A 202 -23.90 51.30 18.26
CA LEU A 202 -24.59 51.78 19.47
C LEU A 202 -26.07 52.13 19.25
N ASN A 203 -26.45 52.54 18.04
CA ASN A 203 -27.82 52.94 17.74
C ASN A 203 -28.63 51.72 17.30
N MET A 204 -29.45 51.16 18.20
CA MET A 204 -30.32 50.00 17.88
C MET A 204 -31.32 50.30 16.76
N ASN A 205 -31.66 51.57 16.54
CA ASN A 205 -32.56 51.99 15.47
C ASN A 205 -31.84 52.30 14.16
N ALA A 206 -30.52 52.11 14.10
CA ALA A 206 -29.77 52.25 12.87
C ALA A 206 -30.21 51.24 11.81
N THR A 207 -29.90 51.58 10.56
CA THR A 207 -30.10 50.68 9.43
C THR A 207 -29.13 49.51 9.56
N VAL A 208 -29.65 48.29 9.46
CA VAL A 208 -28.85 47.07 9.38
C VAL A 208 -29.05 46.49 7.99
N GLU A 209 -27.95 46.27 7.28
CA GLU A 209 -27.94 45.51 6.03
C GLU A 209 -27.35 44.13 6.30
N ALA A 210 -27.99 43.09 5.80
CA ALA A 210 -27.52 41.73 6.03
C ALA A 210 -27.82 40.81 4.86
N SER A 211 -26.95 39.81 4.69
CA SER A 211 -27.11 38.69 3.78
C SER A 211 -27.13 37.38 4.55
N PHE A 212 -27.72 36.34 3.96
CA PHE A 212 -27.87 35.04 4.61
C PHE A 212 -27.64 33.88 3.65
N ALA A 213 -27.12 32.77 4.16
CA ALA A 213 -27.19 31.46 3.53
C ALA A 213 -28.16 30.59 4.32
N PHE A 214 -29.22 30.12 3.67
CA PHE A 214 -30.19 29.19 4.25
C PHE A 214 -29.87 27.77 3.80
N CYS A 215 -29.56 26.88 4.73
CA CYS A 215 -29.08 25.53 4.42
C CYS A 215 -30.04 24.46 4.94
N ARG A 216 -30.38 23.51 4.06
CA ARG A 216 -31.13 22.30 4.40
C ARG A 216 -30.21 21.08 4.33
N PRO A 217 -29.65 20.65 5.48
CA PRO A 217 -28.89 19.41 5.57
C PRO A 217 -29.75 18.17 5.35
N PHE A 218 -29.16 17.18 4.68
CA PHE A 218 -29.73 15.85 4.50
C PHE A 218 -28.63 14.78 4.56
N PHE A 219 -29.03 13.61 5.03
CA PHE A 219 -28.15 12.47 5.22
C PHE A 219 -27.89 11.74 3.90
N GLN A 220 -26.70 11.16 3.76
CA GLN A 220 -26.31 10.35 2.61
C GLN A 220 -25.51 9.13 3.07
N THR A 221 -25.78 7.98 2.44
CA THR A 221 -25.01 6.75 2.66
C THR A 221 -24.86 5.96 1.37
N ALA A 222 -23.72 5.27 1.22
CA ALA A 222 -23.43 4.38 0.11
C ALA A 222 -22.37 3.35 0.54
N MET A 223 -22.18 2.31 -0.26
CA MET A 223 -21.06 1.37 -0.13
C MET A 223 -19.84 1.88 -0.88
N PHE A 224 -18.66 1.62 -0.30
CA PHE A 224 -17.37 2.03 -0.83
C PHE A 224 -16.35 0.91 -0.70
N ASN A 225 -15.44 0.82 -1.66
CA ASN A 225 -14.18 0.11 -1.51
C ASN A 225 -13.15 1.07 -0.93
N VAL A 226 -12.69 0.83 0.29
CA VAL A 226 -11.82 1.74 1.04
C VAL A 226 -10.43 1.15 1.21
N HIS A 227 -9.44 1.87 0.70
CA HIS A 227 -8.02 1.61 0.91
C HIS A 227 -7.53 2.37 2.16
N HIS A 228 -7.01 1.65 3.15
CA HIS A 228 -6.57 2.22 4.42
C HIS A 228 -5.28 1.59 4.94
N ASP A 229 -4.58 2.30 5.82
CA ASP A 229 -3.41 1.77 6.52
C ASP A 229 -3.80 0.90 7.74
N ALA A 230 -2.81 0.29 8.39
CA ALA A 230 -3.03 -0.54 9.57
C ALA A 230 -3.67 0.18 10.78
N LYS A 231 -3.66 1.52 10.80
CA LYS A 231 -4.31 2.34 11.84
C LYS A 231 -5.75 2.72 11.46
N GLY A 232 -6.16 2.46 10.23
CA GLY A 232 -7.46 2.87 9.69
C GLY A 232 -7.45 4.26 9.07
N ASN A 233 -6.29 4.88 8.82
CA ASN A 233 -6.25 6.13 8.05
C ASN A 233 -6.61 5.82 6.59
N VAL A 234 -7.58 6.56 6.06
CA VAL A 234 -8.05 6.36 4.68
C VAL A 234 -7.05 6.95 3.71
N LEU A 235 -6.55 6.12 2.80
CA LEU A 235 -5.61 6.49 1.75
C LEU A 235 -6.33 6.78 0.42
N ALA A 236 -7.35 5.98 0.09
CA ALA A 236 -8.20 6.16 -1.08
C ALA A 236 -9.56 5.49 -0.87
N HIS A 237 -10.59 5.93 -1.59
CA HIS A 237 -11.90 5.28 -1.58
C HIS A 237 -12.60 5.43 -2.92
N GLU A 238 -13.38 4.41 -3.28
CA GLU A 238 -14.20 4.40 -4.50
C GLU A 238 -15.62 3.96 -4.15
N ARG A 239 -16.63 4.71 -4.62
CA ARG A 239 -18.03 4.39 -4.38
C ARG A 239 -18.47 3.22 -5.25
N THR A 240 -19.04 2.17 -4.64
CA THR A 240 -19.45 0.94 -5.31
C THR A 240 -20.97 0.77 -5.43
N SER A 241 -21.76 1.55 -4.68
CA SER A 241 -23.23 1.56 -4.81
C SER A 241 -23.77 2.95 -5.14
N ASP A 242 -25.05 3.00 -5.50
CA ASP A 242 -25.79 4.26 -5.56
C ASP A 242 -25.91 4.91 -4.18
N VAL A 243 -26.07 6.23 -4.18
CA VAL A 243 -26.26 7.02 -2.95
C VAL A 243 -27.71 6.90 -2.50
N SER A 244 -27.90 6.48 -1.26
CA SER A 244 -29.18 6.52 -0.57
C SER A 244 -29.25 7.74 0.35
N MET A 245 -30.42 8.36 0.42
CA MET A 245 -30.74 9.38 1.43
C MET A 245 -31.38 8.78 2.69
N HIS A 246 -31.66 7.48 2.68
CA HIS A 246 -32.32 6.75 3.75
C HIS A 246 -31.34 5.74 4.35
N LEU A 247 -31.32 5.68 5.67
CA LEU A 247 -30.56 4.67 6.39
C LEU A 247 -31.42 3.42 6.61
N ASP A 248 -30.89 2.24 6.33
CA ASP A 248 -31.62 0.98 6.48
C ASP A 248 -32.01 0.75 7.95
N GLY A 249 -33.30 0.62 8.24
CA GLY A 249 -33.82 0.47 9.60
C GLY A 249 -34.09 1.79 10.34
N ASP A 250 -33.91 2.94 9.69
CA ASP A 250 -34.40 4.23 10.20
C ASP A 250 -35.88 4.41 9.85
N ASP A 251 -36.72 4.58 10.87
CA ASP A 251 -38.17 4.77 10.73
C ASP A 251 -38.46 6.17 10.19
N ASP A 252 -38.73 6.28 8.89
CA ASP A 252 -39.04 7.53 8.17
C ASP A 252 -38.00 8.66 8.41
N ASN A 253 -36.71 8.31 8.38
CA ASN A 253 -35.59 9.23 8.62
C ASN A 253 -35.57 9.88 10.02
N LEU A 254 -36.29 9.34 11.01
CA LEU A 254 -36.40 9.94 12.33
C LEU A 254 -35.03 10.08 13.02
N GLN A 255 -34.21 9.04 12.99
CA GLN A 255 -32.90 9.00 13.65
C GLN A 255 -31.91 9.93 12.97
N THR A 256 -31.83 9.86 11.63
CA THR A 256 -30.98 10.75 10.83
C THR A 256 -31.39 12.21 10.99
N ASN A 257 -32.69 12.53 10.99
CA ASN A 257 -33.18 13.88 11.23
C ASN A 257 -32.84 14.38 12.63
N ARG A 258 -32.97 13.54 13.66
CA ARG A 258 -32.59 13.90 15.03
C ARG A 258 -31.09 14.14 15.15
N LEU A 259 -30.27 13.32 14.51
CA LEU A 259 -28.82 13.50 14.47
C LEU A 259 -28.44 14.85 13.84
N ILE A 260 -29.07 15.22 12.71
CA ILE A 260 -28.89 16.53 12.07
C ILE A 260 -29.22 17.66 13.04
N SER A 261 -30.37 17.60 13.72
CA SER A 261 -30.79 18.61 14.69
C SER A 261 -29.82 18.73 15.88
N GLN A 262 -29.31 17.60 16.39
CA GLN A 262 -28.33 17.59 17.47
C GLN A 262 -27.01 18.23 17.03
N MET A 263 -26.50 17.86 15.84
CA MET A 263 -25.29 18.46 15.26
C MET A 263 -25.46 19.97 15.10
N ASN A 264 -26.58 20.42 14.53
CA ASN A 264 -26.88 21.85 14.39
C ASN A 264 -26.82 22.56 15.75
N GLY A 265 -27.41 21.95 16.79
CA GLY A 265 -27.33 22.44 18.16
C GLY A 265 -25.89 22.69 18.64
N LEU A 266 -24.97 21.76 18.36
CA LEU A 266 -23.53 21.91 18.69
C LEU A 266 -22.88 23.09 17.95
N LEU A 267 -23.28 23.36 16.70
CA LEU A 267 -22.77 24.50 15.92
C LEU A 267 -23.31 25.86 16.41
N THR A 268 -24.49 25.89 17.05
CA THR A 268 -25.17 27.15 17.46
C THR A 268 -24.66 27.77 18.76
N GLY A 269 -23.66 27.19 19.43
CA GLY A 269 -23.24 27.58 20.79
C GLY A 269 -22.45 28.87 20.96
N ALA A 270 -22.21 29.65 19.90
CA ALA A 270 -21.39 30.86 19.96
C ALA A 270 -22.19 32.12 20.34
N VAL A 271 -21.55 33.04 21.08
CA VAL A 271 -22.16 34.31 21.46
C VAL A 271 -22.22 35.23 20.25
N ARG A 272 -23.41 35.33 19.66
CA ARG A 272 -23.75 36.35 18.65
C ARG A 272 -23.47 37.72 19.27
N SER A 273 -22.52 38.45 18.73
CA SER A 273 -22.06 39.72 19.29
C SER A 273 -21.71 40.69 18.17
N TRP A 274 -22.09 41.95 18.33
CA TRP A 274 -21.62 42.99 17.43
C TRP A 274 -20.14 43.27 17.72
N HIS A 275 -19.39 43.67 16.70
CA HIS A 275 -18.00 44.03 16.84
C HIS A 275 -17.59 45.05 15.78
N ASN A 276 -16.43 45.69 15.98
CA ASN A 276 -15.86 46.71 15.11
C ASN A 276 -14.45 46.34 14.64
N ASP A 277 -14.13 45.04 14.65
CA ASP A 277 -12.86 44.48 14.24
C ASP A 277 -13.08 43.39 13.18
N THR A 278 -12.01 42.73 12.74
CA THR A 278 -12.08 41.65 11.75
C THR A 278 -11.89 40.27 12.40
N LEU A 279 -12.23 40.14 13.69
CA LEU A 279 -12.16 38.87 14.40
C LEU A 279 -13.57 38.29 14.47
N THR A 280 -13.72 37.03 14.08
CA THR A 280 -14.98 36.30 14.23
C THR A 280 -15.32 36.06 15.71
N ARG A 281 -16.61 35.85 16.00
CA ARG A 281 -17.12 35.49 17.32
C ARG A 281 -17.70 34.06 17.37
N ASP A 282 -17.66 33.34 16.25
CA ASP A 282 -18.13 31.96 16.15
C ASP A 282 -17.20 31.04 15.33
N TRP A 283 -17.36 29.73 15.57
CA TRP A 283 -16.54 28.69 14.97
C TRP A 283 -16.73 28.54 13.47
N ILE A 284 -17.94 28.69 12.95
CA ILE A 284 -18.16 28.49 11.51
C ILE A 284 -17.49 29.61 10.73
N ASN A 285 -17.64 30.86 11.17
CA ASN A 285 -16.96 31.99 10.56
C ASN A 285 -15.43 31.94 10.80
N TYR A 286 -14.98 31.31 11.90
CA TYR A 286 -13.56 31.00 12.10
C TYR A 286 -13.04 30.04 11.03
N LEU A 287 -13.74 28.92 10.85
CA LEU A 287 -13.37 27.90 9.88
C LEU A 287 -13.47 28.41 8.43
N LEU A 288 -14.44 29.29 8.13
CA LEU A 288 -14.54 29.95 6.82
C LEU A 288 -13.32 30.81 6.53
N PHE A 289 -12.88 31.68 7.45
CA PHE A 289 -11.75 32.55 7.16
C PHE A 289 -10.45 31.75 6.95
N ILE A 290 -10.19 30.70 7.75
CA ILE A 290 -8.98 29.88 7.56
C ILE A 290 -9.03 29.05 6.27
N SER A 291 -10.23 28.76 5.76
CA SER A 291 -10.40 27.99 4.53
C SER A 291 -10.31 28.85 3.27
N ILE A 292 -10.80 30.10 3.34
CA ILE A 292 -10.83 31.04 2.21
C ILE A 292 -9.55 31.90 2.16
N ASP A 293 -8.82 32.00 3.29
CA ASP A 293 -7.68 32.90 3.48
C ASP A 293 -8.04 34.38 3.24
N SER A 294 -9.25 34.78 3.65
CA SER A 294 -9.71 36.17 3.64
C SER A 294 -10.55 36.48 4.87
N ARG A 295 -10.52 37.74 5.30
CA ARG A 295 -11.35 38.28 6.40
C ARG A 295 -12.32 39.36 5.94
N ASP A 296 -12.40 39.63 4.64
CA ASP A 296 -13.20 40.74 4.09
C ASP A 296 -14.68 40.61 4.46
N PHE A 297 -15.19 39.37 4.51
CA PHE A 297 -16.55 39.05 4.90
C PHE A 297 -16.86 39.27 6.40
N LEU A 298 -15.86 39.58 7.22
CA LEU A 298 -15.98 39.95 8.64
C LEU A 298 -15.84 41.47 8.86
N ASP A 299 -15.24 42.18 7.91
CA ASP A 299 -14.87 43.59 8.05
C ASP A 299 -16.11 44.51 8.15
N PRO A 300 -16.25 45.31 9.24
CA PRO A 300 -17.32 46.28 9.41
C PRO A 300 -17.35 47.39 8.36
N SER A 301 -16.21 47.68 7.72
CA SER A 301 -16.07 48.72 6.70
C SER A 301 -16.49 48.25 5.30
N GLN A 302 -16.65 46.95 5.11
CA GLN A 302 -17.12 46.33 3.87
C GLN A 302 -18.64 46.10 3.90
N PRO A 303 -19.31 46.07 2.74
CA PRO A 303 -20.70 45.63 2.66
C PRO A 303 -20.85 44.17 3.14
N PRO A 304 -22.07 43.74 3.51
CA PRO A 304 -22.32 42.31 3.73
C PRO A 304 -21.89 41.49 2.51
N PRO A 305 -21.23 40.34 2.69
CA PRO A 305 -20.75 39.51 1.59
C PRO A 305 -21.93 38.98 0.75
N ASP A 306 -21.68 38.66 -0.52
CA ASP A 306 -22.60 37.82 -1.30
C ASP A 306 -22.50 36.38 -0.74
N PRO A 307 -23.61 35.79 -0.24
CA PRO A 307 -23.56 34.43 0.27
C PRO A 307 -23.14 33.39 -0.77
N ASN A 308 -23.33 33.65 -2.07
CA ASN A 308 -22.91 32.72 -3.13
C ASN A 308 -21.40 32.46 -3.11
N ASP A 309 -20.60 33.44 -2.69
CA ASP A 309 -19.14 33.31 -2.61
C ASP A 309 -18.71 32.41 -1.42
N LEU A 310 -19.55 32.32 -0.39
CA LEU A 310 -19.25 31.61 0.85
C LEU A 310 -19.87 30.20 0.91
N ILE A 311 -20.99 29.98 0.20
CA ILE A 311 -21.75 28.72 0.21
C ILE A 311 -20.90 27.49 -0.13
N PRO A 312 -20.06 27.46 -1.19
CA PRO A 312 -19.29 26.26 -1.52
C PRO A 312 -18.36 25.81 -0.39
N THR A 313 -17.70 26.76 0.28
CA THR A 313 -16.83 26.49 1.42
C THR A 313 -17.65 26.08 2.64
N LEU A 314 -18.79 26.72 2.86
CA LEU A 314 -19.70 26.40 3.96
C LEU A 314 -20.23 24.97 3.88
N GLU A 315 -20.67 24.53 2.70
CA GLU A 315 -21.16 23.16 2.47
C GLU A 315 -20.06 22.13 2.71
N LYS A 316 -18.83 22.41 2.25
CA LYS A 316 -17.66 21.57 2.48
C LYS A 316 -17.32 21.45 3.97
N LEU A 317 -17.30 22.57 4.68
CA LEU A 317 -17.04 22.60 6.13
C LEU A 317 -18.11 21.83 6.90
N TYR A 318 -19.38 22.03 6.55
CA TYR A 318 -20.48 21.31 7.19
C TYR A 318 -20.32 19.80 7.03
N ARG A 319 -20.01 19.33 5.82
CA ARG A 319 -19.78 17.90 5.53
C ARG A 319 -18.58 17.34 6.32
N GLN A 320 -17.47 18.08 6.35
CA GLN A 320 -16.26 17.66 7.07
C GLN A 320 -16.50 17.59 8.58
N LEU A 321 -17.16 18.59 9.17
CA LEU A 321 -17.48 18.61 10.61
C LEU A 321 -18.36 17.43 10.99
N PHE A 322 -19.33 17.07 10.14
CA PHE A 322 -20.17 15.90 10.38
C PHE A 322 -19.37 14.59 10.36
N ALA A 323 -18.50 14.39 9.37
CA ALA A 323 -17.67 13.19 9.26
C ALA A 323 -16.77 13.05 10.51
N ILE A 324 -16.15 14.14 10.95
CA ILE A 324 -15.34 14.16 12.18
C ILE A 324 -16.19 13.83 13.40
N LEU A 325 -17.37 14.46 13.53
CA LEU A 325 -18.28 14.24 14.67
C LEU A 325 -18.65 12.75 14.79
N LEU A 326 -18.99 12.08 13.69
CA LEU A 326 -19.29 10.65 13.67
C LEU A 326 -18.08 9.80 14.08
N SER A 327 -16.89 10.15 13.58
CA SER A 327 -15.67 9.44 13.93
C SER A 327 -15.33 9.50 15.41
N LEU A 328 -15.58 10.65 16.04
CA LEU A 328 -15.33 10.85 17.47
C LEU A 328 -16.41 10.19 18.34
N ASN A 329 -17.58 9.91 17.77
CA ASN A 329 -18.77 9.48 18.51
C ASN A 329 -19.36 8.18 17.95
N GLN A 330 -18.52 7.16 17.81
CA GLN A 330 -18.91 5.85 17.29
C GLN A 330 -20.00 5.14 18.12
N GLN A 331 -20.21 5.55 19.38
CA GLN A 331 -21.32 5.08 20.20
C GLN A 331 -22.71 5.43 19.64
N LEU A 332 -22.80 6.37 18.70
CA LEU A 332 -24.06 6.70 18.00
C LEU A 332 -24.59 5.54 17.16
N PHE A 333 -23.74 4.56 16.85
CA PHE A 333 -24.09 3.37 16.09
C PHE A 333 -24.36 2.19 17.03
N VAL A 334 -25.22 1.27 16.58
CA VAL A 334 -25.40 -0.03 17.24
C VAL A 334 -24.04 -0.77 17.27
N PRO A 335 -23.71 -1.56 18.31
CA PRO A 335 -22.48 -2.35 18.31
C PRO A 335 -22.36 -3.25 17.08
N GLY A 336 -21.14 -3.41 16.55
CA GLY A 336 -20.88 -4.28 15.42
C GLY A 336 -21.16 -5.75 15.76
N ASP A 337 -21.76 -6.48 14.83
CA ASP A 337 -21.93 -7.93 14.95
C ASP A 337 -20.56 -8.61 14.80
N LYS A 338 -20.09 -9.24 15.87
CA LYS A 338 -18.79 -9.92 15.92
C LYS A 338 -18.79 -11.24 15.14
N GLU A 339 -19.96 -11.80 14.86
CA GLU A 339 -20.12 -13.01 14.04
C GLU A 339 -20.16 -12.65 12.55
N ALA A 340 -20.62 -11.43 12.23
CA ALA A 340 -20.52 -10.89 10.88
C ALA A 340 -19.06 -10.61 10.54
N SER A 341 -18.56 -11.25 9.49
CA SER A 341 -17.24 -10.97 8.95
C SER A 341 -17.32 -10.64 7.46
N VAL A 342 -16.51 -9.67 7.05
CA VAL A 342 -16.39 -9.25 5.65
C VAL A 342 -15.02 -9.68 5.15
N THR A 343 -15.00 -10.29 3.96
CA THR A 343 -13.74 -10.61 3.29
C THR A 343 -13.21 -9.38 2.58
N GLY A 344 -11.96 -9.02 2.85
CA GLY A 344 -11.24 -7.97 2.15
C GLY A 344 -9.83 -8.42 1.78
N GLN A 345 -8.98 -7.45 1.46
CA GLN A 345 -7.61 -7.69 1.00
C GLN A 345 -6.62 -7.01 1.93
N LYS A 346 -5.55 -7.72 2.26
CA LYS A 346 -4.33 -7.17 2.86
C LYS A 346 -3.27 -7.08 1.77
N LEU A 347 -2.72 -5.89 1.60
CA LEU A 347 -1.63 -5.60 0.69
C LEU A 347 -0.38 -5.39 1.52
N THR A 348 0.64 -6.21 1.30
CA THR A 348 1.94 -6.07 1.97
C THR A 348 3.06 -6.10 0.96
N GLU A 349 4.10 -5.31 1.19
CA GLU A 349 5.34 -5.42 0.44
C GLU A 349 6.13 -6.61 0.99
N GLU A 350 6.56 -7.49 0.09
CA GLU A 350 7.40 -8.63 0.41
C GLU A 350 8.52 -8.74 -0.62
N THR A 351 9.73 -9.09 -0.16
CA THR A 351 10.81 -9.49 -1.05
C THR A 351 10.53 -10.89 -1.56
N ARG A 352 10.43 -11.04 -2.89
CA ARG A 352 10.23 -12.34 -3.54
C ARG A 352 11.34 -12.63 -4.54
N ILE A 353 11.62 -13.92 -4.70
CA ILE A 353 12.59 -14.41 -5.68
C ILE A 353 11.85 -14.63 -7.00
N PHE A 354 12.22 -13.87 -8.02
CA PHE A 354 11.71 -14.01 -9.38
C PHE A 354 12.74 -14.70 -10.26
N MET A 355 12.27 -15.52 -11.20
CA MET A 355 13.14 -16.17 -12.17
C MET A 355 13.27 -15.28 -13.41
N ASP A 356 14.49 -14.85 -13.75
CA ASP A 356 14.72 -14.04 -14.95
C ASP A 356 14.55 -14.88 -16.21
N GLN A 357 13.67 -14.44 -17.10
CA GLN A 357 13.30 -15.20 -18.30
C GLN A 357 14.46 -15.32 -19.29
N ASN A 358 15.31 -14.29 -19.41
CA ASN A 358 16.45 -14.30 -20.32
C ASN A 358 17.55 -15.22 -19.79
N ALA A 359 17.88 -15.12 -18.50
CA ALA A 359 18.85 -15.99 -17.83
C ALA A 359 18.40 -17.46 -17.83
N PHE A 360 17.09 -17.71 -17.65
CA PHE A 360 16.51 -19.06 -17.76
C PHE A 360 16.70 -19.65 -19.16
N ILE A 361 16.35 -18.89 -20.21
CA ILE A 361 16.51 -19.34 -21.61
C ILE A 361 17.97 -19.67 -21.91
N ILE A 362 18.90 -18.78 -21.54
CA ILE A 362 20.34 -18.98 -21.75
C ILE A 362 20.81 -20.25 -21.03
N THR A 363 20.46 -20.39 -19.75
CA THR A 363 20.86 -21.52 -18.91
C THR A 363 20.35 -22.85 -19.48
N VAL A 364 19.06 -22.94 -19.84
CA VAL A 364 18.44 -24.14 -20.39
C VAL A 364 18.99 -24.51 -21.76
N ALA A 365 19.22 -23.52 -22.63
CA ALA A 365 19.80 -23.74 -23.95
C ALA A 365 21.23 -24.30 -23.86
N VAL A 366 22.07 -23.69 -23.01
CA VAL A 366 23.44 -24.15 -22.77
C VAL A 366 23.45 -25.54 -22.15
N LEU A 367 22.61 -25.80 -21.15
CA LEU A 367 22.51 -27.11 -20.52
C LEU A 367 22.11 -28.19 -21.53
N SER A 368 21.15 -27.89 -22.40
CA SER A 368 20.67 -28.80 -23.44
C SER A 368 21.74 -29.09 -24.48
N LEU A 369 22.51 -28.09 -24.92
CA LEU A 369 23.67 -28.28 -25.80
C LEU A 369 24.76 -29.16 -25.15
N ASN A 370 25.02 -28.95 -23.86
CA ASN A 370 25.96 -29.78 -23.11
C ASN A 370 25.48 -31.24 -23.03
N ILE A 371 24.20 -31.48 -22.77
CA ILE A 371 23.61 -32.83 -22.76
C ILE A 371 23.74 -33.49 -24.13
N ILE A 372 23.40 -32.79 -25.21
CA ILE A 372 23.52 -33.31 -26.58
C ILE A 372 24.98 -33.69 -26.88
N ALA A 373 25.93 -32.83 -26.50
CA ALA A 373 27.33 -33.12 -26.70
C ALA A 373 27.77 -34.37 -25.92
N VAL A 374 27.39 -34.49 -24.65
CA VAL A 374 27.62 -35.69 -23.83
C VAL A 374 27.05 -36.92 -24.52
N ILE A 375 25.81 -36.88 -24.99
CA ILE A 375 25.20 -37.99 -25.73
C ILE A 375 26.02 -38.34 -26.97
N ILE A 376 26.49 -37.37 -27.75
CA ILE A 376 27.34 -37.62 -28.93
C ILE A 376 28.68 -38.26 -28.53
N PHE A 377 29.33 -37.78 -27.47
CA PHE A 377 30.60 -38.33 -26.99
C PHE A 377 30.46 -39.79 -26.52
N TYR A 378 29.42 -40.08 -25.75
CA TYR A 378 29.20 -41.42 -25.22
C TYR A 378 28.62 -42.40 -26.28
N SER A 379 27.78 -41.92 -27.20
CA SER A 379 27.18 -42.77 -28.25
C SER A 379 28.13 -43.08 -29.39
N ARG A 380 29.02 -42.16 -29.79
CA ARG A 380 30.02 -42.41 -30.84
C ARG A 380 31.16 -43.33 -30.40
N GLY A 381 31.13 -43.84 -29.17
CA GLY A 381 31.99 -44.94 -28.75
C GLY A 381 33.48 -44.62 -28.86
N ILE A 382 33.88 -43.35 -28.71
CA ILE A 382 35.29 -42.98 -28.61
C ILE A 382 35.71 -43.24 -27.16
N MET A 383 35.70 -44.52 -26.77
CA MET A 383 36.57 -44.98 -25.69
C MET A 383 37.99 -44.95 -26.25
N PHE A 384 38.61 -43.77 -26.25
CA PHE A 384 40.03 -43.74 -25.96
C PHE A 384 40.15 -44.32 -24.55
N ASN A 385 40.42 -45.62 -24.46
CA ASN A 385 40.82 -46.30 -23.23
C ASN A 385 42.20 -45.77 -22.85
N LEU A 386 42.27 -44.48 -22.51
CA LEU A 386 43.29 -44.01 -21.62
C LEU A 386 43.07 -44.77 -20.30
N PRO A 387 44.10 -45.39 -19.72
CA PRO A 387 43.99 -46.12 -18.45
C PRO A 387 43.28 -45.34 -17.33
N ARG A 388 43.27 -43.99 -17.45
CA ARG A 388 42.61 -43.05 -16.56
C ARG A 388 42.06 -41.88 -17.38
N VAL A 389 40.82 -41.46 -17.10
CA VAL A 389 40.30 -40.21 -17.66
C VAL A 389 40.89 -39.05 -16.86
N PRO A 390 41.46 -38.01 -17.49
CA PRO A 390 42.03 -36.88 -16.77
C PRO A 390 40.94 -36.00 -16.16
N THR A 391 40.40 -36.40 -15.00
CA THR A 391 39.38 -35.63 -14.26
C THR A 391 40.01 -34.71 -13.21
N THR A 392 41.30 -34.89 -12.90
CA THR A 392 42.06 -34.08 -11.95
C THR A 392 43.48 -33.80 -12.48
N ILE A 393 44.12 -32.73 -12.00
CA ILE A 393 45.53 -32.43 -12.35
C ILE A 393 46.45 -33.60 -11.99
N GLY A 394 46.22 -34.28 -10.86
CA GLY A 394 46.98 -35.48 -10.47
C GLY A 394 46.84 -36.65 -11.44
N SER A 395 45.66 -36.81 -12.06
CA SER A 395 45.45 -37.85 -13.08
C SER A 395 46.14 -37.55 -14.41
N VAL A 396 46.34 -36.27 -14.76
CA VAL A 396 47.17 -35.86 -15.91
C VAL A 396 48.65 -36.14 -15.63
N LEU A 397 49.13 -35.81 -14.43
CA LEU A 397 50.52 -36.04 -14.02
C LEU A 397 50.89 -37.53 -14.06
N ALA A 398 49.94 -38.44 -13.80
CA ALA A 398 50.18 -39.88 -13.91
C ALA A 398 50.56 -40.35 -15.33
N PHE A 399 50.26 -39.59 -16.38
CA PHE A 399 50.67 -39.92 -17.76
C PHE A 399 52.10 -39.52 -18.09
N VAL A 400 52.73 -38.69 -17.24
CA VAL A 400 54.08 -38.14 -17.45
C VAL A 400 55.02 -38.48 -16.29
N SER A 401 54.49 -39.03 -15.18
CA SER A 401 55.23 -39.19 -13.92
C SER A 401 56.47 -40.09 -14.03
N ALA A 402 56.48 -41.04 -14.95
CA ALA A 402 57.61 -41.94 -15.18
C ALA A 402 58.36 -41.61 -16.49
N SER A 403 58.01 -40.53 -17.18
CA SER A 403 58.55 -40.15 -18.49
C SER A 403 59.86 -39.38 -18.37
N HIS A 404 60.70 -39.54 -19.40
CA HIS A 404 61.98 -38.83 -19.57
C HIS A 404 61.80 -37.33 -19.84
N ILE A 405 60.56 -36.87 -20.05
CA ILE A 405 60.19 -35.45 -20.13
C ILE A 405 60.62 -34.70 -18.86
N LEU A 406 60.62 -35.36 -17.70
CA LEU A 406 60.95 -34.74 -16.41
C LEU A 406 62.46 -34.65 -16.12
N GLU A 407 63.29 -35.51 -16.72
CA GLU A 407 64.75 -35.49 -16.52
C GLU A 407 65.41 -34.29 -17.23
N ASP A 408 64.82 -33.84 -18.33
CA ASP A 408 65.38 -32.79 -19.19
C ASP A 408 65.12 -31.35 -18.67
N GLN A 409 64.40 -31.21 -17.54
CA GLN A 409 64.26 -29.94 -16.82
C GLN A 409 65.31 -29.73 -15.71
N GLY A 410 66.27 -30.66 -15.57
CA GLY A 410 67.44 -30.47 -14.72
C GLY A 410 68.33 -29.31 -15.22
N LEU A 411 68.91 -28.58 -14.27
CA LEU A 411 69.68 -27.33 -14.36
C LEU A 411 70.94 -27.34 -15.28
N SER A 412 71.03 -28.25 -16.24
CA SER A 412 72.26 -28.60 -16.99
C SER A 412 72.21 -28.24 -18.49
N SER A 413 71.17 -27.53 -18.97
CA SER A 413 71.05 -27.08 -20.38
C SER A 413 71.13 -25.55 -20.53
N ARG A 414 71.98 -24.91 -19.72
CA ARG A 414 72.40 -23.52 -19.93
C ARG A 414 73.89 -23.46 -20.29
N GLY A 415 74.29 -24.32 -21.22
CA GLY A 415 75.58 -24.29 -21.90
C GLY A 415 75.41 -23.67 -23.28
N THR A 416 76.16 -22.60 -23.52
CA THR A 416 76.37 -21.97 -24.82
C THR A 416 76.85 -22.98 -25.85
N ASP A 417 75.96 -23.37 -26.76
CA ASP A 417 76.32 -23.62 -28.16
C ASP A 417 75.06 -23.70 -29.02
N GLY A 418 75.03 -22.88 -30.06
CA GLY A 418 73.95 -22.79 -31.05
C GLY A 418 73.89 -23.98 -32.00
N LYS A 419 73.80 -25.20 -31.47
CA LYS A 419 73.37 -26.37 -32.23
C LYS A 419 71.87 -26.52 -32.02
N SER A 420 71.13 -26.57 -33.13
CA SER A 420 69.68 -26.69 -33.18
C SER A 420 69.16 -27.56 -32.03
N LYS A 421 68.33 -26.98 -31.14
CA LYS A 421 67.46 -27.82 -30.31
C LYS A 421 66.68 -28.67 -31.29
N GLU A 422 67.06 -29.94 -31.42
CA GLU A 422 66.28 -30.91 -32.17
C GLU A 422 64.84 -30.75 -31.70
N LYS A 423 63.91 -30.61 -32.65
CA LYS A 423 62.48 -30.51 -32.35
C LYS A 423 62.08 -31.82 -31.68
N LYS A 424 62.12 -31.85 -30.35
CA LYS A 424 61.66 -32.98 -29.55
C LYS A 424 60.16 -33.10 -29.79
N THR A 425 59.75 -34.19 -30.41
CA THR A 425 58.33 -34.56 -30.56
C THR A 425 57.93 -35.45 -29.39
N TYR A 426 56.74 -35.21 -28.88
CA TYR A 426 56.16 -35.98 -27.78
C TYR A 426 55.01 -36.80 -28.33
N SER A 427 55.01 -38.09 -28.02
CA SER A 427 54.01 -39.02 -28.52
C SER A 427 53.36 -39.74 -27.35
N PHE A 428 52.08 -40.08 -27.49
CA PHE A 428 51.37 -40.95 -26.55
C PHE A 428 51.51 -42.40 -26.97
N GLY A 429 51.99 -43.26 -26.08
CA GLY A 429 52.18 -44.67 -26.37
C GLY A 429 52.75 -45.47 -25.20
N ARG A 430 53.24 -46.67 -25.49
CA ARG A 430 53.96 -47.49 -24.49
C ARG A 430 55.43 -47.09 -24.51
N TYR A 431 55.99 -46.83 -23.34
CA TYR A 431 57.40 -46.48 -23.19
C TYR A 431 57.97 -47.16 -21.94
N ILE A 432 59.29 -47.28 -21.88
CA ILE A 432 59.97 -47.73 -20.67
C ILE A 432 60.31 -46.48 -19.89
N GLY A 433 59.80 -46.35 -18.66
CA GLY A 433 60.03 -45.17 -17.85
C GLY A 433 61.40 -45.13 -17.20
N VAL A 434 61.74 -44.01 -16.57
CA VAL A 434 62.97 -43.82 -15.77
C VAL A 434 63.11 -44.85 -14.63
N ASP A 435 62.00 -45.45 -14.21
CA ASP A 435 61.95 -46.54 -13.22
C ASP A 435 62.18 -47.93 -13.82
N GLN A 436 62.58 -48.01 -15.10
CA GLN A 436 62.79 -49.23 -15.90
C GLN A 436 61.56 -50.14 -16.02
N LYS A 437 60.35 -49.61 -15.77
CA LYS A 437 59.09 -50.35 -15.96
C LYS A 437 58.38 -49.86 -17.20
N VAL A 438 57.53 -50.71 -17.77
CA VAL A 438 56.70 -50.35 -18.92
C VAL A 438 55.53 -49.50 -18.44
N HIS A 439 55.42 -48.29 -18.97
CA HIS A 439 54.34 -47.36 -18.72
C HIS A 439 53.56 -47.06 -19.99
N LEU A 440 52.33 -46.57 -19.79
CA LEU A 440 51.45 -46.10 -20.85
C LEU A 440 51.16 -44.62 -20.60
N GLY A 441 51.66 -43.75 -21.47
CA GLY A 441 51.60 -42.32 -21.25
C GLY A 441 52.28 -41.53 -22.36
N ILE A 442 52.72 -40.32 -22.04
CA ILE A 442 53.36 -39.40 -22.98
C ILE A 442 54.86 -39.40 -22.68
N ASP A 443 55.70 -39.69 -23.67
CA ASP A 443 57.16 -39.58 -23.52
C ASP A 443 57.80 -38.98 -24.79
N VAL A 444 59.12 -38.76 -24.75
CA VAL A 444 59.91 -38.17 -25.85
C VAL A 444 60.25 -39.21 -26.91
N ASP A 445 59.99 -38.94 -28.19
CA ASP A 445 60.42 -39.81 -29.30
C ASP A 445 61.96 -39.93 -29.34
N PRO A 446 62.55 -41.10 -29.66
CA PRO A 446 61.93 -42.33 -30.16
C PRO A 446 61.57 -43.35 -29.06
N HIS A 447 61.53 -42.95 -27.78
CA HIS A 447 61.30 -43.88 -26.65
C HIS A 447 59.85 -44.38 -26.56
N VAL A 448 58.97 -43.91 -27.44
CA VAL A 448 57.54 -44.22 -27.45
C VAL A 448 57.21 -45.16 -28.60
N ALA A 449 56.69 -46.34 -28.28
CA ALA A 449 56.01 -47.20 -29.25
C ALA A 449 54.55 -46.73 -29.42
N LEU A 450 54.21 -46.29 -30.64
CA LEU A 450 52.85 -45.91 -30.98
C LEU A 450 51.90 -47.10 -30.86
N ILE A 451 50.73 -46.86 -30.28
CA ILE A 451 49.72 -47.89 -30.04
C ILE A 451 48.65 -47.81 -31.11
N ASP A 452 48.36 -48.94 -31.75
CA ASP A 452 47.18 -49.06 -32.61
C ASP A 452 45.91 -48.93 -31.72
N PRO A 453 45.02 -47.95 -31.96
CA PRO A 453 43.80 -47.76 -31.19
C PRO A 453 42.89 -49.01 -31.13
N ALA A 454 43.01 -49.94 -32.08
CA ALA A 454 42.29 -51.22 -32.04
C ALA A 454 42.79 -52.17 -30.93
N SER A 455 44.06 -52.06 -30.52
CA SER A 455 44.70 -52.93 -29.52
C SER A 455 44.32 -52.59 -28.07
N LEU A 456 43.80 -51.39 -27.82
CA LEU A 456 43.29 -50.93 -26.51
C LEU A 456 41.84 -51.36 -26.25
N LYS A 457 41.20 -52.02 -27.23
CA LYS A 457 39.84 -52.52 -27.13
C LYS A 457 39.83 -53.79 -26.29
N GLU A 458 39.73 -53.61 -24.98
CA GLU A 458 39.49 -54.71 -24.05
C GLU A 458 38.21 -55.45 -24.48
N LYS A 459 38.31 -56.77 -24.75
CA LYS A 459 37.17 -57.64 -25.09
C LYS A 459 36.22 -57.73 -23.88
N LYS A 460 35.33 -56.76 -23.73
CA LYS A 460 34.29 -56.80 -22.69
C LYS A 460 33.10 -57.66 -23.13
N SER A 461 33.21 -58.95 -22.84
CA SER A 461 32.09 -59.86 -22.59
C SER A 461 31.34 -59.44 -21.32
N LEU A 462 30.65 -58.30 -21.35
CA LEU A 462 29.88 -57.78 -20.21
C LEU A 462 28.35 -57.99 -20.34
N ILE A 463 27.87 -58.52 -21.47
CA ILE A 463 26.42 -58.76 -21.68
C ILE A 463 25.96 -60.13 -21.13
N ARG A 464 26.86 -61.04 -20.70
CA ARG A 464 26.44 -62.37 -20.17
C ARG A 464 26.40 -62.50 -18.64
N ARG A 465 26.72 -61.45 -17.87
CA ARG A 465 26.86 -61.56 -16.40
C ARG A 465 25.73 -60.95 -15.57
N VAL A 466 24.66 -60.47 -16.19
CA VAL A 466 23.50 -59.89 -15.48
C VAL A 466 22.20 -60.70 -15.67
N VAL A 467 22.20 -61.79 -16.47
CA VAL A 467 20.95 -62.51 -16.82
C VAL A 467 20.88 -63.96 -16.32
N THR A 468 21.91 -64.51 -15.68
CA THR A 468 21.77 -65.82 -15.02
C THR A 468 22.33 -65.76 -13.61
N GLY A 469 21.44 -65.55 -12.66
CA GLY A 469 21.70 -65.90 -11.28
C GLY A 469 21.90 -67.41 -11.21
N ASP A 470 23.11 -67.83 -10.84
CA ASP A 470 23.29 -69.15 -10.27
C ASP A 470 24.51 -69.21 -9.35
N LEU A 471 24.27 -69.73 -8.17
CA LEU A 471 25.21 -70.02 -7.10
C LEU A 471 26.10 -71.18 -7.51
N ARG A 472 27.43 -71.00 -7.70
CA ARG A 472 28.36 -72.11 -7.46
C ARG A 472 29.83 -71.73 -7.25
N ARG A 473 30.25 -71.92 -6.00
CA ARG A 473 31.41 -72.71 -5.56
C ARG A 473 32.81 -72.28 -6.04
N ARG A 474 33.48 -71.57 -5.13
CA ARG A 474 34.93 -71.40 -5.00
C ARG A 474 35.62 -72.78 -5.01
N ASN A 475 36.49 -73.01 -5.99
CA ASN A 475 37.58 -73.99 -5.89
C ASN A 475 38.77 -73.54 -6.74
N GLN A 476 39.96 -73.77 -6.19
CA GLN A 476 41.29 -73.48 -6.69
C GLN A 476 41.56 -74.01 -8.11
N GLY A 477 42.32 -73.23 -8.88
CA GLY A 477 42.92 -73.64 -10.15
C GLY A 477 43.96 -72.62 -10.61
N THR A 478 45.21 -72.87 -10.22
CA THR A 478 46.48 -72.57 -10.91
C THR A 478 46.51 -71.51 -12.02
N PHE A 479 47.33 -70.48 -11.80
CA PHE A 479 47.85 -69.56 -12.82
C PHE A 479 48.72 -70.31 -13.83
N GLU A 480 48.34 -70.29 -15.11
CA GLU A 480 49.27 -70.52 -16.22
C GLU A 480 49.89 -69.19 -16.67
N PRO A 481 51.22 -69.12 -16.87
CA PRO A 481 51.86 -67.95 -17.45
C PRO A 481 51.62 -67.91 -18.96
N VAL A 482 51.00 -66.83 -19.42
CA VAL A 482 50.82 -66.56 -20.85
C VAL A 482 52.19 -66.37 -21.50
N ARG A 483 52.43 -67.22 -22.49
CA ARG A 483 53.60 -67.27 -23.37
C ARG A 483 53.94 -65.92 -23.99
N SER A 484 55.26 -65.70 -24.05
CA SER A 484 56.02 -64.88 -24.98
C SER A 484 55.31 -64.51 -26.29
N GLY A 485 55.20 -63.21 -26.55
CA GLY A 485 54.86 -62.66 -27.86
C GLY A 485 55.62 -61.36 -28.08
N THR A 486 56.70 -61.47 -28.86
CA THR A 486 57.34 -60.44 -29.71
C THR A 486 57.59 -59.06 -29.11
N TRP A 487 58.85 -58.86 -28.72
CA TRP A 487 59.49 -57.57 -28.53
C TRP A 487 60.24 -57.19 -29.83
N LEU A 488 59.93 -56.01 -30.36
CA LEU A 488 60.86 -55.15 -31.08
C LEU A 488 60.72 -53.75 -30.47
#